data_AF-A0A6J1JVE0-F1
#
_entry.id   AF-A0A6J1JVE0-F1
#
_cell.length_a   1.000
_cell.length_b   1.000
_cell.length_c   1.000
_cell.angle_alpha   90.00
_cell.angle_beta   90.00
_cell.angle_gamma   90.00
#
_symmetry.space_group_name_H-M   'P 1'
#
loop_
_entity.id
_entity.type
_entity.pdbx_description
1 polymer ?
#
loop_
_entity_poly.entity_id
_entity_poly.type
_entity_poly.pdbx_seq_one_letter_code
_entity_poly.pdbx_strand_id
1 'polypeptide(L)'
;MQIACQPHPLVYFSIRSISKRQDEWKNVQNLHSRSFVKLVFLEPQTHKFARPLCKNRLYAIPHEEDGRPSASMPEDVNSKPMLNSIAEELGNKWSPPRYLWRGLSVLFLTGQVIMRTLKGKIHWKNTLQQLERVGPRSVGVCLLTSAFVGMAFSIQFVREFTRLGLNRSVGGVLALAFSRELSPVITSIVVAGRIGSSYAAELGTMQVSEQTDTLRILGSNPVDYLVTPRVIASCIALPILTLMCFTVGMASSALLADSVYGISINIIIDSALRALKSWDIISAMIKSQVFGAIISIVSCAWGITTSGGAKGVGESTTSAVVISLVGIFIADFTLSCFFFQGAGDSLKNCM
;
A
#
# COMPACT_ATOMS: atom_id res chain seq x y z
N MET A 1 -52.02 38.90 -11.22
CA MET A 1 -52.59 37.57 -11.54
C MET A 1 -51.41 36.61 -11.60
N GLN A 2 -50.98 35.97 -10.50
CA GLN A 2 -51.49 34.71 -9.90
C GLN A 2 -51.57 33.56 -10.93
N ILE A 3 -51.16 32.29 -10.72
CA ILE A 3 -50.57 31.43 -9.66
C ILE A 3 -50.17 30.14 -10.43
N ALA A 4 -49.00 29.51 -10.26
CA ALA A 4 -48.74 28.24 -9.53
C ALA A 4 -47.35 27.76 -10.02
N CYS A 5 -46.29 27.42 -9.28
CA CYS A 5 -46.02 26.85 -7.96
C CYS A 5 -46.34 25.35 -7.78
N GLN A 6 -45.26 24.60 -7.45
CA GLN A 6 -45.15 23.30 -6.74
C GLN A 6 -45.04 22.01 -7.60
N PRO A 7 -44.45 20.89 -7.09
CA PRO A 7 -43.06 20.72 -6.61
C PRO A 7 -42.44 19.33 -6.93
N HIS A 8 -41.18 19.12 -6.53
CA HIS A 8 -40.46 17.83 -6.43
C HIS A 8 -41.18 16.76 -5.58
N PRO A 9 -40.90 15.46 -5.78
CA PRO A 9 -41.02 14.46 -4.72
C PRO A 9 -39.65 14.12 -4.10
N LEU A 10 -39.52 14.52 -2.84
CA LEU A 10 -38.65 13.92 -1.82
C LEU A 10 -39.11 12.48 -1.57
N VAL A 11 -38.20 11.50 -1.70
CA VAL A 11 -38.47 10.14 -1.21
C VAL A 11 -38.09 10.06 0.27
N TYR A 12 -39.12 9.84 1.06
CA TYR A 12 -39.16 9.79 2.52
C TYR A 12 -38.48 8.52 3.06
N PHE A 13 -37.64 8.68 4.08
CA PHE A 13 -37.20 7.61 4.96
C PHE A 13 -38.40 7.16 5.82
N SER A 14 -38.78 5.88 5.76
CA SER A 14 -39.75 5.29 6.69
C SER A 14 -39.06 4.27 7.58
N ILE A 15 -38.94 4.61 8.85
CA ILE A 15 -38.57 3.71 9.94
C ILE A 15 -39.80 2.84 10.23
N ARG A 16 -39.73 1.55 9.90
CA ARG A 16 -40.67 0.55 10.43
C ARG A 16 -39.92 -0.35 11.41
N SER A 17 -40.14 -0.07 12.69
CA SER A 17 -39.66 -0.89 13.80
C SER A 17 -40.63 -2.04 14.09
N ILE A 18 -40.04 -3.22 14.37
CA ILE A 18 -40.44 -4.22 15.37
C ILE A 18 -41.49 -5.29 14.99
N SER A 19 -41.09 -6.53 15.31
CA SER A 19 -41.89 -7.73 15.61
C SER A 19 -42.29 -8.65 14.46
N LYS A 20 -41.38 -9.58 14.11
CA LYS A 20 -41.64 -11.00 13.79
C LYS A 20 -40.38 -11.66 13.23
N ARG A 21 -39.39 -11.95 14.08
CA ARG A 21 -38.32 -12.93 13.74
C ARG A 21 -37.55 -13.46 14.96
N GLN A 22 -38.26 -13.69 16.07
CA GLN A 22 -37.66 -14.15 17.33
C GLN A 22 -37.91 -15.65 17.63
N ASP A 23 -38.61 -16.38 16.75
CA ASP A 23 -39.02 -17.78 17.00
C ASP A 23 -38.19 -18.84 16.26
N GLU A 24 -37.21 -18.48 15.42
CA GLU A 24 -36.37 -19.46 14.70
C GLU A 24 -35.06 -19.83 15.42
N TRP A 25 -34.75 -19.24 16.58
CA TRP A 25 -33.48 -19.44 17.29
C TRP A 25 -33.53 -20.41 18.48
N LYS A 26 -34.66 -21.08 18.72
CA LYS A 26 -34.81 -22.06 19.82
C LYS A 26 -34.50 -23.51 19.45
N ASN A 27 -34.13 -23.83 18.21
CA ASN A 27 -33.97 -25.22 17.78
C ASN A 27 -32.59 -25.62 17.23
N VAL A 28 -31.52 -24.90 17.56
CA VAL A 28 -30.14 -25.24 17.10
C VAL A 28 -29.12 -25.33 18.25
N GLN A 29 -29.56 -25.37 19.51
CA GLN A 29 -28.67 -25.58 20.67
C GLN A 29 -28.46 -27.05 21.07
N ASN A 30 -28.99 -28.01 20.33
CA ASN A 30 -28.75 -29.43 20.57
C ASN A 30 -28.20 -30.10 19.30
N LEU A 31 -26.90 -29.95 19.06
CA LEU A 31 -26.10 -30.99 18.40
C LEU A 31 -24.60 -30.69 18.64
N HIS A 32 -24.15 -30.86 19.88
CA HIS A 32 -22.73 -31.08 20.12
C HIS A 32 -22.40 -32.54 19.81
N SER A 33 -21.22 -32.78 19.24
CA SER A 33 -20.58 -34.09 19.00
C SER A 33 -20.86 -34.75 17.66
N ARG A 34 -19.98 -34.47 16.68
CA ARG A 34 -19.19 -35.45 15.91
C ARG A 34 -18.76 -34.89 14.54
N SER A 35 -17.47 -35.02 14.28
CA SER A 35 -16.88 -35.35 12.98
C SER A 35 -16.71 -34.25 11.92
N PHE A 36 -15.43 -33.93 11.72
CA PHE A 36 -14.73 -34.01 10.43
C PHE A 36 -15.30 -33.23 9.25
N VAL A 37 -14.64 -32.09 8.99
CA VAL A 37 -14.68 -31.33 7.75
C VAL A 37 -14.26 -32.22 6.57
N LYS A 38 -15.20 -32.53 5.68
CA LYS A 38 -14.96 -33.04 4.33
C LYS A 38 -15.76 -32.15 3.37
N LEU A 39 -15.12 -31.10 2.84
CA LEU A 39 -15.74 -30.16 1.91
C LEU A 39 -15.38 -30.59 0.48
N VAL A 40 -16.39 -31.17 -0.18
CA VAL A 40 -16.40 -31.60 -1.58
C VAL A 40 -16.66 -30.38 -2.46
N PHE A 41 -15.87 -30.29 -3.53
CA PHE A 41 -15.94 -29.37 -4.67
C PHE A 41 -17.35 -29.31 -5.29
N LEU A 42 -17.85 -28.11 -5.58
CA LEU A 42 -18.93 -27.89 -6.55
C LEU A 42 -18.55 -26.75 -7.50
N GLU A 43 -18.55 -27.10 -8.78
CA GLU A 43 -18.17 -26.35 -9.97
C GLU A 43 -19.28 -25.37 -10.41
N PRO A 44 -18.97 -24.17 -10.94
CA PRO A 44 -19.99 -23.29 -11.53
C PRO A 44 -20.12 -23.48 -13.05
N GLN A 45 -21.35 -23.76 -13.48
CA GLN A 45 -21.80 -23.89 -14.86
C GLN A 45 -21.70 -22.60 -15.68
N THR A 46 -21.38 -22.80 -16.96
CA THR A 46 -21.21 -21.83 -18.03
C THR A 46 -22.53 -21.24 -18.53
N HIS A 47 -22.65 -19.92 -18.64
CA HIS A 47 -23.64 -19.26 -19.51
C HIS A 47 -22.95 -18.54 -20.67
N LYS A 48 -23.26 -18.99 -21.89
CA LYS A 48 -22.80 -18.45 -23.18
C LYS A 48 -23.51 -17.12 -23.47
N PHE A 49 -22.76 -16.07 -23.80
CA PHE A 49 -23.28 -14.86 -24.44
C PHE A 49 -22.64 -14.68 -25.82
N ALA A 50 -23.48 -14.42 -26.82
CA ALA A 50 -23.17 -14.37 -28.24
C ALA A 50 -22.29 -13.18 -28.62
N ARG A 51 -21.39 -13.37 -29.60
CA ARG A 51 -20.57 -12.33 -30.24
C ARG A 51 -21.29 -11.73 -31.46
N PRO A 52 -21.14 -10.44 -31.76
CA PRO A 52 -21.54 -9.90 -33.06
C PRO A 52 -20.44 -10.12 -34.12
N LEU A 53 -20.87 -10.55 -35.31
CA LEU A 53 -20.09 -10.67 -36.54
C LEU A 53 -19.67 -9.29 -37.06
N CYS A 54 -18.40 -9.13 -37.43
CA CYS A 54 -17.97 -7.99 -38.25
C CYS A 54 -17.05 -8.45 -39.40
N LYS A 55 -17.62 -8.28 -40.61
CA LYS A 55 -17.04 -7.93 -41.92
C LYS A 55 -16.02 -8.86 -42.61
N ASN A 56 -16.52 -9.44 -43.70
CA ASN A 56 -15.78 -9.97 -44.86
C ASN A 56 -14.75 -8.97 -45.41
N ARG A 57 -13.56 -9.48 -45.74
CA ARG A 57 -12.67 -8.92 -46.75
C ARG A 57 -12.35 -10.02 -47.76
N LEU A 58 -12.90 -9.88 -48.97
CA LEU A 58 -12.49 -10.65 -50.14
C LEU A 58 -11.02 -10.35 -50.45
N TYR A 59 -10.26 -11.39 -50.82
CA TYR A 59 -9.08 -11.24 -51.66
C TYR A 59 -9.27 -12.13 -52.90
N ALA A 60 -9.12 -11.49 -54.05
CA ALA A 60 -9.19 -12.08 -55.37
C ALA A 60 -7.94 -12.94 -55.63
N ILE A 61 -8.13 -14.05 -56.33
CA ILE A 61 -7.07 -14.91 -56.87
C ILE A 61 -6.96 -14.58 -58.38
N PRO A 62 -5.78 -14.22 -58.90
CA PRO A 62 -5.50 -14.34 -60.33
C PRO A 62 -4.81 -15.67 -60.64
N HIS A 63 -5.27 -16.29 -61.75
CA HIS A 63 -4.63 -17.11 -62.80
C HIS A 63 -3.20 -17.67 -62.54
N GLU A 64 -2.79 -18.87 -62.98
CA GLU A 64 -2.81 -19.38 -64.36
C GLU A 64 -2.30 -20.85 -64.39
N GLU A 65 -2.55 -21.55 -65.50
CA GLU A 65 -2.09 -22.92 -65.82
C GLU A 65 -0.56 -23.11 -65.72
N ASP A 66 -0.11 -24.31 -65.34
CA ASP A 66 0.77 -25.13 -66.21
C ASP A 66 1.18 -26.45 -65.55
N GLY A 67 1.06 -27.53 -66.32
CA GLY A 67 1.59 -28.85 -65.99
C GLY A 67 2.99 -29.06 -66.53
N ARG A 68 3.90 -29.56 -65.69
CA ARG A 68 4.87 -30.66 -65.97
C ARG A 68 5.77 -30.88 -64.75
N PRO A 69 6.16 -32.13 -64.44
CA PRO A 69 7.16 -32.43 -63.44
C PRO A 69 8.56 -32.43 -64.07
N SER A 70 9.55 -31.82 -63.43
CA SER A 70 10.95 -32.14 -63.72
C SER A 70 11.76 -32.14 -62.43
N ALA A 71 12.39 -33.28 -62.19
CA ALA A 71 13.30 -33.52 -61.09
C ALA A 71 14.66 -32.89 -61.40
N SER A 72 15.30 -32.32 -60.38
CA SER A 72 16.76 -32.27 -60.26
C SER A 72 17.15 -32.37 -58.77
N MET A 73 18.29 -33.02 -58.56
CA MET A 73 18.82 -33.58 -57.33
C MET A 73 19.57 -32.54 -56.46
N PRO A 74 20.04 -32.89 -55.24
CA PRO A 74 20.18 -31.98 -54.11
C PRO A 74 21.57 -31.35 -54.00
N GLU A 75 21.65 -30.10 -53.55
CA GLU A 75 22.89 -29.49 -53.05
C GLU A 75 22.66 -28.61 -51.81
N ASP A 76 23.38 -29.00 -50.75
CA ASP A 76 24.10 -28.19 -49.78
C ASP A 76 23.38 -27.23 -48.82
N VAL A 77 23.22 -27.76 -47.61
CA VAL A 77 23.66 -27.18 -46.33
C VAL A 77 23.87 -25.66 -46.33
N ASN A 78 22.84 -24.92 -45.91
CA ASN A 78 23.05 -23.66 -45.21
C ASN A 78 22.27 -23.69 -43.89
N SER A 79 22.96 -24.14 -42.84
CA SER A 79 22.51 -24.24 -41.45
C SER A 79 22.54 -22.89 -40.72
N LYS A 80 22.11 -21.80 -41.38
CA LYS A 80 22.05 -20.45 -40.81
C LYS A 80 20.68 -19.75 -40.75
N PRO A 81 19.63 -20.10 -41.52
CA PRO A 81 18.36 -19.34 -41.47
C PRO A 81 17.50 -19.68 -40.26
N MET A 82 17.71 -20.85 -39.62
CA MET A 82 16.89 -21.29 -38.49
C MET A 82 17.25 -20.59 -37.16
N LEU A 83 18.50 -20.16 -36.98
CA LEU A 83 18.92 -19.50 -35.75
C LEU A 83 18.41 -18.05 -35.67
N ASN A 84 18.35 -17.36 -36.82
CA ASN A 84 17.82 -16.00 -36.91
C ASN A 84 16.30 -15.96 -36.78
N SER A 85 15.57 -16.96 -37.31
CA SER A 85 14.10 -17.03 -37.14
C SER A 85 13.69 -17.36 -35.70
N ILE A 86 14.46 -18.20 -35.00
CA ILE A 86 14.24 -18.49 -33.57
C ILE A 86 14.61 -17.28 -32.70
N ALA A 87 15.65 -16.52 -33.07
CA ALA A 87 16.03 -15.30 -32.38
C ALA A 87 14.98 -14.19 -32.54
N GLU A 88 14.35 -14.06 -33.72
CA GLU A 88 13.26 -13.11 -33.95
C GLU A 88 11.95 -13.53 -33.23
N GLU A 89 11.62 -14.83 -33.16
CA GLU A 89 10.47 -15.31 -32.39
C GLU A 89 10.66 -15.21 -30.87
N LEU A 90 11.87 -15.47 -30.35
CA LEU A 90 12.18 -15.32 -28.92
C LEU A 90 12.29 -13.84 -28.52
N GLY A 91 12.79 -12.98 -29.41
CA GLY A 91 12.88 -11.53 -29.18
C GLY A 91 11.53 -10.82 -29.13
N ASN A 92 10.57 -11.21 -29.99
CA ASN A 92 9.25 -10.59 -30.02
C ASN A 92 8.31 -11.05 -28.89
N LYS A 93 8.61 -12.18 -28.24
CA LYS A 93 7.81 -12.72 -27.13
C LYS A 93 8.24 -12.19 -25.76
N TRP A 94 9.40 -11.54 -25.68
CA TRP A 94 9.93 -11.01 -24.43
C TRP A 94 9.47 -9.56 -24.21
N SER A 95 8.18 -9.41 -23.92
CA SER A 95 7.70 -8.20 -23.24
C SER A 95 8.11 -8.31 -21.77
N PRO A 96 8.97 -7.44 -21.22
CA PRO A 96 9.27 -7.48 -19.80
C PRO A 96 7.95 -7.36 -19.04
N PRO A 97 7.73 -8.17 -18.00
CA PRO A 97 6.48 -8.16 -17.27
C PRO A 97 6.12 -6.73 -16.84
N ARG A 98 4.83 -6.35 -16.99
CA ARG A 98 4.35 -4.97 -16.73
C ARG A 98 4.74 -4.43 -15.35
N TYR A 99 5.00 -5.31 -14.37
CA TYR A 99 5.49 -4.94 -13.04
C TYR A 99 6.96 -4.44 -13.04
N LEU A 100 7.85 -4.98 -13.88
CA LEU A 100 9.24 -4.51 -13.99
C LEU A 100 9.30 -3.12 -14.61
N TRP A 101 8.51 -2.87 -15.65
CA TRP A 101 8.44 -1.55 -16.29
C TRP A 101 7.88 -0.48 -15.34
N ARG A 102 6.86 -0.84 -14.55
CA ARG A 102 6.31 0.04 -13.50
C ARG A 102 7.31 0.24 -12.36
N GLY A 103 8.05 -0.78 -11.97
CA GLY A 103 9.11 -0.67 -10.95
C GLY A 103 10.24 0.26 -11.36
N LEU A 104 10.72 0.16 -12.62
CA LEU A 104 11.71 1.08 -13.18
C LEU A 104 11.18 2.53 -13.23
N SER A 105 9.88 2.69 -13.54
CA SER A 105 9.21 3.99 -13.51
C SER A 105 9.21 4.62 -12.11
N VAL A 106 9.06 3.82 -11.05
CA VAL A 106 9.16 4.29 -9.65
C VAL A 106 10.57 4.81 -9.34
N LEU A 107 11.62 4.09 -9.74
CA LEU A 107 13.01 4.53 -9.54
C LEU A 107 13.31 5.84 -10.28
N PHE A 108 12.85 5.95 -11.53
CA PHE A 108 13.03 7.17 -12.32
C PHE A 108 12.25 8.35 -11.75
N LEU A 109 10.99 8.15 -11.33
CA LEU A 109 10.17 9.15 -10.65
C LEU A 109 10.80 9.57 -9.31
N THR A 110 11.34 8.62 -8.55
CA THR A 110 12.05 8.91 -7.31
C THR A 110 13.21 9.86 -7.57
N GLY A 111 14.06 9.56 -8.56
CA GLY A 111 15.17 10.42 -8.95
C GLY A 111 14.72 11.81 -9.41
N GLN A 112 13.65 11.90 -10.21
CA GLN A 112 13.09 13.18 -10.63
C GLN A 112 12.50 13.98 -9.47
N VAL A 113 11.73 13.34 -8.60
CA VAL A 113 11.10 13.97 -7.43
C VAL A 113 12.17 14.50 -6.49
N ILE A 114 13.23 13.73 -6.21
CA ILE A 114 14.35 14.18 -5.37
C ILE A 114 15.03 15.40 -6.01
N MET A 115 15.39 15.31 -7.29
CA MET A 115 16.11 16.38 -7.99
C MET A 115 15.27 17.66 -8.14
N ARG A 116 13.94 17.54 -8.22
CA ARG A 116 13.03 18.70 -8.35
C ARG A 116 12.59 19.27 -7.00
N THR A 117 12.45 18.44 -5.98
CA THR A 117 12.28 18.90 -4.59
C THR A 117 13.48 19.75 -4.16
N LEU A 118 14.70 19.33 -4.55
CA LEU A 118 15.92 20.12 -4.33
C LEU A 118 16.01 21.41 -5.17
N LYS A 119 15.34 21.49 -6.33
CA LYS A 119 15.30 22.69 -7.19
C LYS A 119 14.27 23.75 -6.76
N GLY A 120 13.46 23.50 -5.73
CA GLY A 120 12.77 24.56 -4.97
C GLY A 120 11.54 25.23 -5.60
N LYS A 121 10.99 24.75 -6.74
CA LYS A 121 9.72 25.28 -7.30
C LYS A 121 8.51 24.68 -6.57
N ILE A 122 8.36 24.98 -5.28
CA ILE A 122 7.34 24.39 -4.40
C ILE A 122 6.10 25.28 -4.33
N HIS A 123 4.94 24.70 -4.67
CA HIS A 123 3.63 25.36 -4.50
C HIS A 123 3.15 25.19 -3.05
N TRP A 124 3.54 26.10 -2.16
CA TRP A 124 3.27 26.00 -0.71
C TRP A 124 1.78 25.87 -0.35
N LYS A 125 0.88 26.55 -1.08
CA LYS A 125 -0.56 26.45 -0.85
C LYS A 125 -1.07 25.01 -1.06
N ASN A 126 -0.61 24.35 -2.13
CA ASN A 126 -0.99 22.97 -2.43
C ASN A 126 -0.37 22.02 -1.40
N THR A 127 0.88 22.24 -1.01
CA THR A 127 1.53 21.43 0.03
C THR A 127 0.77 21.51 1.36
N LEU A 128 0.32 22.70 1.77
CA LEU A 128 -0.41 22.87 3.03
C LEU A 128 -1.77 22.16 3.00
N GLN A 129 -2.48 22.23 1.88
CA GLN A 129 -3.74 21.52 1.69
C GLN A 129 -3.55 19.99 1.74
N GLN A 130 -2.46 19.47 1.16
CA GLN A 130 -2.12 18.06 1.26
C GLN A 130 -1.71 17.69 2.69
N LEU A 131 -0.98 18.56 3.39
CA LEU A 131 -0.57 18.33 4.78
C LEU A 131 -1.77 18.18 5.72
N GLU A 132 -2.78 19.03 5.58
CA GLU A 132 -4.05 18.93 6.33
C GLU A 132 -4.78 17.60 6.06
N ARG A 133 -4.69 17.10 4.83
CA ARG A 133 -5.28 15.82 4.43
C ARG A 133 -4.53 14.62 4.98
N VAL A 134 -3.20 14.66 5.00
CA VAL A 134 -2.37 13.54 5.49
C VAL A 134 -2.38 13.49 7.01
N GLY A 135 -2.11 14.62 7.68
CA GLY A 135 -1.95 14.69 9.12
C GLY A 135 -3.28 14.56 9.86
N PRO A 136 -4.02 15.66 10.11
CA PRO A 136 -5.22 15.71 10.93
C PRO A 136 -6.24 14.61 10.64
N ARG A 137 -6.52 14.34 9.36
CA ARG A 137 -7.52 13.32 9.00
C ARG A 137 -7.08 11.91 9.38
N SER A 138 -5.79 11.60 9.35
CA SER A 138 -5.25 10.26 9.65
C SER A 138 -4.97 10.01 11.13
N VAL A 139 -4.83 11.07 11.95
CA VAL A 139 -4.51 10.97 13.38
C VAL A 139 -5.41 9.97 14.10
N GLY A 140 -6.73 10.09 13.97
CA GLY A 140 -7.66 9.25 14.73
C GLY A 140 -7.49 7.75 14.48
N VAL A 141 -7.31 7.34 13.22
CA VAL A 141 -7.10 5.92 12.87
C VAL A 141 -5.72 5.45 13.37
N CYS A 142 -4.68 6.28 13.21
CA CYS A 142 -3.33 5.93 13.63
C CYS A 142 -3.23 5.74 15.15
N LEU A 143 -3.82 6.65 15.93
CA LEU A 143 -3.83 6.59 17.40
C LEU A 143 -4.60 5.38 17.92
N LEU A 144 -5.77 5.10 17.33
CA LEU A 144 -6.58 3.96 17.71
C LEU A 144 -5.83 2.64 17.45
N THR A 145 -5.24 2.50 16.27
CA THR A 145 -4.44 1.32 15.93
C THR A 145 -3.22 1.18 16.85
N SER A 146 -2.48 2.26 17.10
CA SER A 146 -1.32 2.20 18.00
C SER A 146 -1.70 1.86 19.44
N ALA A 147 -2.86 2.32 19.91
CA ALA A 147 -3.35 2.00 21.25
C ALA A 147 -3.60 0.49 21.40
N PHE A 148 -4.31 -0.13 20.46
CA PHE A 148 -4.58 -1.57 20.49
C PHE A 148 -3.32 -2.41 20.30
N VAL A 149 -2.42 -2.01 19.41
CA VAL A 149 -1.14 -2.71 19.25
C VAL A 149 -0.30 -2.62 20.54
N GLY A 150 -0.28 -1.45 21.20
CA GLY A 150 0.29 -1.27 22.55
C GLY A 150 -0.25 -2.28 23.55
N MET A 151 -1.57 -2.35 23.69
CA MET A 151 -2.20 -3.30 24.61
C MET A 151 -1.83 -4.75 24.27
N ALA A 152 -1.93 -5.14 23.00
CA ALA A 152 -1.62 -6.51 22.57
C ALA A 152 -0.16 -6.89 22.83
N PHE A 153 0.78 -5.96 22.65
CA PHE A 153 2.20 -6.18 22.88
C PHE A 153 2.53 -6.21 24.38
N SER A 154 1.89 -5.35 25.18
CA SER A 154 2.02 -5.34 26.64
C SER A 154 1.68 -6.70 27.26
N ILE A 155 0.58 -7.34 26.83
CA ILE A 155 0.19 -8.70 27.28
C ILE A 155 1.31 -9.72 27.03
N GLN A 156 1.93 -9.67 25.86
CA GLN A 156 2.97 -10.63 25.48
C GLN A 156 4.25 -10.43 26.30
N PHE A 157 4.72 -9.18 26.42
CA PHE A 157 5.96 -8.87 27.11
C PHE A 157 5.84 -8.99 28.63
N VAL A 158 4.76 -8.46 29.22
CA VAL A 158 4.56 -8.53 30.68
C VAL A 158 4.49 -9.99 31.13
N ARG A 159 3.76 -10.83 30.41
CA ARG A 159 3.64 -12.26 30.73
C ARG A 159 4.99 -12.98 30.70
N GLU A 160 5.82 -12.71 29.70
CA GLU A 160 7.11 -13.39 29.58
C GLU A 160 8.13 -12.89 30.61
N PHE A 161 8.17 -11.59 30.88
CA PHE A 161 9.06 -11.03 31.89
C PHE A 161 8.65 -11.40 33.32
N THR A 162 7.35 -11.59 33.57
CA THR A 162 6.85 -12.08 34.87
C THR A 162 7.36 -13.48 35.15
N ARG A 163 7.42 -14.35 34.14
CA ARG A 163 7.99 -15.70 34.28
C ARG A 163 9.48 -15.67 34.60
N LEU A 164 10.20 -14.68 34.10
CA LEU A 164 11.63 -14.47 34.36
C LEU A 164 11.90 -13.69 35.66
N GLY A 165 10.87 -13.21 36.36
CA GLY A 165 11.01 -12.37 37.56
C GLY A 165 11.50 -10.93 37.27
N LEU A 166 11.43 -10.47 36.02
CA LEU A 166 12.00 -9.20 35.54
C LEU A 166 10.96 -8.08 35.33
N ASN A 167 9.95 -7.99 36.20
CA ASN A 167 8.82 -7.05 36.04
C ASN A 167 9.23 -5.57 35.93
N ARG A 168 10.36 -5.18 36.56
CA ARG A 168 10.85 -3.80 36.53
C ARG A 168 11.50 -3.40 35.20
N SER A 169 11.85 -4.36 34.34
CA SER A 169 12.53 -4.10 33.05
C SER A 169 11.56 -4.10 31.86
N VAL A 170 10.29 -4.45 32.08
CA VAL A 170 9.28 -4.57 31.01
C VAL A 170 9.10 -3.26 30.26
N GLY A 171 8.98 -2.14 31.00
CA GLY A 171 8.78 -0.82 30.41
C GLY A 171 9.91 -0.39 29.49
N GLY A 172 11.17 -0.68 29.87
CA GLY A 172 12.34 -0.38 29.06
C GLY A 172 12.35 -1.12 27.72
N VAL A 173 12.10 -2.43 27.75
CA VAL A 173 12.09 -3.25 26.52
C VAL A 173 10.92 -2.87 25.61
N LEU A 174 9.77 -2.60 26.20
CA LEU A 174 8.60 -2.11 25.48
C LEU A 174 8.91 -0.77 24.78
N ALA A 175 9.54 0.18 25.49
CA ALA A 175 9.91 1.48 24.94
C ALA A 175 10.87 1.37 23.76
N LEU A 176 11.86 0.49 23.86
CA LEU A 176 12.82 0.22 22.79
C LEU A 176 12.13 -0.43 21.58
N ALA A 177 11.24 -1.40 21.79
CA ALA A 177 10.50 -2.03 20.69
C ALA A 177 9.58 -1.04 19.96
N PHE A 178 8.88 -0.18 20.71
CA PHE A 178 8.01 0.86 20.16
C PHE A 178 8.79 1.91 19.38
N SER A 179 9.86 2.45 19.96
CA SER A 179 10.65 3.49 19.31
C SER A 179 11.39 3.01 18.06
N ARG A 180 12.01 1.82 18.09
CA ARG A 180 12.88 1.37 17.00
C ARG A 180 12.15 0.79 15.80
N GLU A 181 11.07 0.05 16.04
CA GLU A 181 10.43 -0.76 15.00
C GLU A 181 8.92 -0.49 14.94
N LEU A 182 8.19 -0.70 16.04
CA LEU A 182 6.73 -0.77 15.99
C LEU A 182 6.07 0.55 15.60
N SER A 183 6.42 1.68 16.23
CA SER A 183 5.73 2.94 15.97
C SER A 183 5.91 3.44 14.53
N PRO A 184 7.14 3.51 13.96
CA PRO A 184 7.33 3.92 12.57
C PRO A 184 6.59 3.02 11.57
N VAL A 185 6.64 1.70 11.78
CA VAL A 185 6.06 0.71 10.85
C VAL A 185 4.53 0.74 10.92
N ILE A 186 3.93 0.71 12.12
CA ILE A 186 2.46 0.71 12.28
C ILE A 186 1.86 1.97 11.67
N THR A 187 2.41 3.15 12.00
CA THR A 187 1.91 4.41 11.44
C THR A 187 2.01 4.41 9.91
N SER A 188 3.12 3.91 9.36
CA SER A 188 3.33 3.88 7.90
C SER A 188 2.38 2.92 7.19
N ILE A 189 2.08 1.76 7.76
CA ILE A 189 1.12 0.80 7.20
C ILE A 189 -0.29 1.42 7.14
N VAL A 190 -0.73 2.07 8.22
CA VAL A 190 -2.05 2.72 8.28
C VAL A 190 -2.14 3.86 7.26
N VAL A 191 -1.09 4.69 7.17
CA VAL A 191 -1.06 5.82 6.23
C VAL A 191 -0.92 5.35 4.78
N ALA A 192 -0.18 4.29 4.50
CA ALA A 192 -0.10 3.68 3.17
C ALA A 192 -1.48 3.21 2.70
N GLY A 193 -2.23 2.53 3.57
CA GLY A 193 -3.59 2.07 3.26
C GLY A 193 -4.56 3.23 3.00
N ARG A 194 -4.55 4.27 3.83
CA ARG A 194 -5.52 5.37 3.72
C ARG A 194 -5.12 6.45 2.72
N ILE A 195 -3.94 7.05 2.93
CA ILE A 195 -3.45 8.19 2.14
C ILE A 195 -2.84 7.71 0.83
N GLY A 196 -2.08 6.61 0.86
CA GLY A 196 -1.53 6.02 -0.36
C GLY A 196 -2.61 5.63 -1.37
N SER A 197 -3.68 4.97 -0.90
CA SER A 197 -4.85 4.69 -1.74
C SER A 197 -5.50 5.96 -2.28
N SER A 198 -5.72 6.97 -1.43
CA SER A 198 -6.33 8.23 -1.86
C SER A 198 -5.50 8.94 -2.92
N TYR A 199 -4.17 8.91 -2.80
CA TYR A 199 -3.26 9.54 -3.77
C TYR A 199 -3.29 8.83 -5.12
N ALA A 200 -3.23 7.49 -5.11
CA ALA A 200 -3.28 6.68 -6.31
C ALA A 200 -4.64 6.82 -7.02
N ALA A 201 -5.75 6.80 -6.28
CA ALA A 201 -7.08 6.97 -6.84
C ALA A 201 -7.28 8.36 -7.47
N GLU A 202 -6.88 9.43 -6.76
CA GLU A 202 -7.04 10.80 -7.25
C GLU A 202 -6.23 11.05 -8.53
N LEU A 203 -4.97 10.60 -8.56
CA LEU A 203 -4.13 10.72 -9.76
C LEU A 203 -4.58 9.78 -10.88
N GLY A 204 -5.04 8.58 -10.55
CA GLY A 204 -5.58 7.64 -11.53
C GLY A 204 -6.81 8.21 -12.22
N THR A 205 -7.72 8.84 -11.47
CA THR A 205 -8.89 9.52 -12.04
C THR A 205 -8.49 10.70 -12.92
N MET A 206 -7.52 11.51 -12.49
CA MET A 206 -6.99 12.62 -13.29
C MET A 206 -6.34 12.13 -14.59
N GLN A 207 -5.61 11.02 -14.53
CA GLN A 207 -4.97 10.40 -15.69
C GLN A 207 -5.99 9.85 -16.68
N VAL A 208 -7.00 9.12 -16.21
CA VAL A 208 -8.06 8.55 -17.05
C VAL A 208 -8.95 9.64 -17.67
N SER A 209 -9.05 10.81 -17.02
CA SER A 209 -9.82 11.95 -17.51
C SER A 209 -8.98 12.92 -18.36
N GLU A 210 -7.76 12.55 -18.75
CA GLU A 210 -6.82 13.38 -19.55
C GLU A 210 -6.47 14.74 -18.91
N GLN A 211 -6.74 14.93 -17.62
CA GLN A 211 -6.45 16.17 -16.90
C GLN A 211 -4.95 16.36 -16.73
N THR A 212 -4.20 15.27 -16.52
CA THR A 212 -2.73 15.29 -16.43
C THR A 212 -2.09 15.75 -17.75
N ASP A 213 -2.66 15.35 -18.88
CA ASP A 213 -2.15 15.73 -20.21
C ASP A 213 -2.54 17.16 -20.57
N THR A 214 -3.74 17.60 -20.18
CA THR A 214 -4.17 19.00 -20.27
C THR A 214 -3.18 19.93 -19.55
N LEU A 215 -2.71 19.54 -18.37
CA LEU A 215 -1.72 20.32 -17.62
C LEU A 215 -0.38 20.45 -18.36
N ARG A 216 0.03 19.42 -19.10
CA ARG A 216 1.25 19.44 -19.93
C ARG A 216 1.10 20.42 -21.11
N ILE A 217 -0.08 20.48 -21.71
CA ILE A 217 -0.39 21.43 -22.81
C ILE A 217 -0.36 22.88 -22.31
N LEU A 218 -0.81 23.13 -21.08
CA LEU A 218 -0.74 24.44 -20.41
C LEU A 218 0.68 24.83 -19.97
N GLY A 219 1.71 24.07 -20.34
CA GLY A 219 3.11 24.37 -20.03
C GLY A 219 3.53 24.05 -18.59
N SER A 220 2.69 23.36 -17.81
CA SER A 220 3.00 22.98 -16.43
C SER A 220 3.37 21.51 -16.33
N ASN A 221 4.47 21.20 -15.62
CA ASN A 221 4.87 19.81 -15.41
C ASN A 221 3.94 19.14 -14.37
N PRO A 222 3.25 18.03 -14.71
CA PRO A 222 2.32 17.37 -13.79
C PRO A 222 3.00 16.81 -12.54
N VAL A 223 4.26 16.38 -12.66
CA VAL A 223 5.05 15.89 -11.51
C VAL A 223 5.26 17.00 -10.48
N ASP A 224 5.57 18.22 -10.92
CA ASP A 224 5.90 19.34 -10.02
C ASP A 224 4.66 19.88 -9.31
N TYR A 225 3.53 19.87 -10.01
CA TYR A 225 2.28 20.43 -9.50
C TYR A 225 1.48 19.44 -8.65
N LEU A 226 1.52 18.15 -8.99
CA LEU A 226 0.69 17.12 -8.33
C LEU A 226 1.49 16.23 -7.36
N VAL A 227 2.69 15.79 -7.74
CA VAL A 227 3.46 14.78 -6.98
C VAL A 227 4.30 15.42 -5.88
N THR A 228 5.12 16.42 -6.22
CA THR A 228 6.01 17.10 -5.27
C THR A 228 5.31 17.60 -3.98
N PRO A 229 4.17 18.32 -4.03
CA PRO A 229 3.51 18.79 -2.79
C PRO A 229 3.01 17.62 -1.92
N ARG A 230 2.59 16.50 -2.52
CA ARG A 230 2.12 15.32 -1.77
C ARG A 230 3.26 14.60 -1.06
N VAL A 231 4.43 14.54 -1.69
CA VAL A 231 5.64 13.93 -1.11
C VAL A 231 6.15 14.75 0.06
N ILE A 232 6.24 16.07 -0.10
CA ILE A 232 6.67 16.96 1.00
C ILE A 232 5.67 16.87 2.16
N ALA A 233 4.37 16.90 1.87
CA ALA A 233 3.32 16.77 2.89
C ALA A 233 3.41 15.45 3.67
N SER A 234 3.62 14.31 3.01
CA SER A 234 3.73 13.02 3.70
C SER A 234 5.03 12.87 4.48
N CYS A 235 6.15 13.38 3.97
CA CYS A 235 7.43 13.40 4.68
C CYS A 235 7.38 14.20 5.97
N ILE A 236 6.62 15.30 6.00
CA ILE A 236 6.46 16.13 7.21
C ILE A 236 5.41 15.54 8.15
N ALA A 237 4.28 15.05 7.62
CA ALA A 237 3.20 14.54 8.45
C ALA A 237 3.55 13.24 9.18
N LEU A 238 4.23 12.30 8.52
CA LEU A 238 4.52 10.99 9.12
C LEU A 238 5.34 11.02 10.42
N PRO A 239 6.47 11.74 10.53
CA PRO A 239 7.23 11.78 11.78
C PRO A 239 6.41 12.33 12.95
N ILE A 240 5.57 13.32 12.69
CA ILE A 240 4.68 13.88 13.72
C ILE A 240 3.65 12.83 14.14
N LEU A 241 3.04 12.11 13.19
CA LEU A 241 2.09 11.03 13.48
C LEU A 241 2.75 9.87 14.24
N THR A 242 3.98 9.49 13.87
CA THR A 242 4.73 8.41 14.53
C THR A 242 5.03 8.74 15.99
N LEU A 243 5.39 10.00 16.31
CA LEU A 243 5.58 10.44 17.69
C LEU A 243 4.28 10.35 18.49
N MET A 244 3.15 10.77 17.92
CA MET A 244 1.85 10.63 18.61
C MET A 244 1.46 9.15 18.80
N CYS A 245 1.71 8.29 17.81
CA CYS A 245 1.48 6.85 17.94
C CYS A 245 2.38 6.21 19.00
N PHE A 246 3.62 6.67 19.14
CA PHE A 246 4.54 6.21 20.19
C PHE A 246 4.01 6.57 21.58
N THR A 247 3.61 7.82 21.81
CA THR A 247 3.11 8.24 23.13
C THR A 247 1.81 7.53 23.51
N VAL A 248 0.86 7.42 22.57
CA VAL A 248 -0.42 6.73 22.82
C VAL A 248 -0.22 5.22 22.97
N GLY A 249 0.64 4.60 22.15
CA GLY A 249 0.97 3.18 22.26
C GLY A 249 1.64 2.82 23.58
N MET A 250 2.57 3.66 24.07
CA MET A 250 3.19 3.47 25.38
C MET A 250 2.20 3.71 26.53
N ALA A 251 1.36 4.74 26.43
CA ALA A 251 0.34 5.02 27.43
C ALA A 251 -0.69 3.88 27.55
N SER A 252 -1.21 3.37 26.43
CA SER A 252 -2.16 2.26 26.45
C SER A 252 -1.55 0.97 27.01
N SER A 253 -0.27 0.72 26.69
CA SER A 253 0.46 -0.44 27.21
C SER A 253 0.68 -0.38 28.72
N ALA A 254 1.01 0.81 29.25
CA ALA A 254 1.21 1.02 30.68
C ALA A 254 -0.11 0.91 31.47
N LEU A 255 -1.20 1.48 30.94
CA LEU A 255 -2.54 1.36 31.53
C LEU A 255 -2.99 -0.10 31.62
N LEU A 256 -2.74 -0.89 30.58
CA LEU A 256 -3.10 -2.30 30.58
C LEU A 256 -2.26 -3.11 31.58
N ALA A 257 -0.95 -2.85 31.63
CA ALA A 257 -0.05 -3.55 32.54
C ALA A 257 -0.41 -3.31 34.02
N ASP A 258 -0.85 -2.10 34.36
CA ASP A 258 -1.37 -1.77 35.69
C ASP A 258 -2.70 -2.47 35.96
N SER A 259 -3.66 -2.38 35.04
CA SER A 259 -5.02 -2.91 35.21
C SER A 259 -5.08 -4.44 35.28
N VAL A 260 -4.25 -5.14 34.49
CA VAL A 260 -4.33 -6.61 34.33
C VAL A 260 -3.28 -7.33 35.18
N TYR A 261 -2.07 -6.77 35.30
CA TYR A 261 -0.93 -7.44 35.95
C TYR A 261 -0.50 -6.78 37.26
N GLY A 262 -1.13 -5.68 37.67
CA GLY A 262 -0.82 -4.98 38.93
C GLY A 262 0.56 -4.34 38.95
N ILE A 263 1.17 -4.08 37.78
CA ILE A 263 2.46 -3.41 37.68
C ILE A 263 2.22 -1.91 37.61
N SER A 264 2.64 -1.19 38.65
CA SER A 264 2.46 0.26 38.73
C SER A 264 2.99 0.99 37.49
N ILE A 265 2.16 1.86 36.94
CA ILE A 265 2.47 2.73 35.79
C ILE A 265 3.81 3.47 35.98
N ASN A 266 4.09 3.94 37.19
CA ASN A 266 5.33 4.67 37.50
C ASN A 266 6.58 3.83 37.25
N ILE A 267 6.53 2.52 37.56
CA ILE A 267 7.66 1.61 37.33
C ILE A 267 7.89 1.44 35.83
N ILE A 268 6.82 1.34 35.05
CA ILE A 268 6.90 1.16 33.59
C ILE A 268 7.47 2.40 32.92
N ILE A 269 6.97 3.59 33.28
CA ILE A 269 7.44 4.86 32.71
C ILE A 269 8.88 5.14 33.12
N ASP A 270 9.24 4.92 34.38
CA ASP A 270 10.62 5.12 34.85
C ASP A 270 11.61 4.13 34.20
N SER A 271 11.19 2.88 34.01
CA SER A 271 11.96 1.88 33.25
C SER A 271 12.11 2.27 31.78
N ALA A 272 11.03 2.77 31.15
CA ALA A 272 11.04 3.27 29.79
C ALA A 272 12.01 4.44 29.61
N LEU A 273 11.94 5.44 30.48
CA LEU A 273 12.81 6.64 30.42
C LEU A 273 14.29 6.29 30.61
N ARG A 274 14.61 5.31 31.45
CA ARG A 274 15.99 4.86 31.66
C ARG A 274 16.54 4.07 30.47
N ALA A 275 15.69 3.34 29.74
CA ALA A 275 16.12 2.55 28.59
C ALA A 275 16.21 3.37 27.30
N LEU A 276 15.31 4.35 27.13
CA LEU A 276 15.18 5.13 25.90
C LEU A 276 16.36 6.11 25.74
N LYS A 277 17.06 6.05 24.62
CA LYS A 277 18.06 7.06 24.26
C LYS A 277 17.46 8.09 23.31
N SER A 278 17.97 9.32 23.34
CA SER A 278 17.56 10.36 22.38
C SER A 278 17.77 9.92 20.92
N TRP A 279 18.78 9.08 20.67
CA TRP A 279 19.04 8.49 19.36
C TRP A 279 17.91 7.59 18.86
N ASP A 280 17.25 6.85 19.76
CA ASP A 280 16.15 5.95 19.36
C ASP A 280 14.97 6.76 18.79
N ILE A 281 14.63 7.90 19.41
CA ILE A 281 13.57 8.80 18.92
C ILE A 281 13.96 9.44 17.58
N ILE A 282 15.20 9.95 17.47
CA ILE A 282 15.67 10.59 16.23
C ILE A 282 15.67 9.58 15.07
N SER A 283 16.14 8.36 15.32
CA SER A 283 16.13 7.30 14.31
C SER A 283 14.71 6.94 13.87
N ALA A 284 13.75 6.91 14.79
CA ALA A 284 12.33 6.68 14.48
C ALA A 284 11.75 7.78 13.58
N MET A 285 12.09 9.04 13.86
CA MET A 285 11.66 10.18 13.03
C MET A 285 12.25 10.10 11.62
N ILE A 286 13.56 9.81 11.49
CA ILE A 286 14.21 9.67 10.18
C ILE A 286 13.58 8.51 9.39
N LYS A 287 13.39 7.35 10.02
CA LYS A 287 12.71 6.19 9.39
C LYS A 287 11.32 6.58 8.88
N SER A 288 10.50 7.19 9.72
CA SER A 288 9.14 7.60 9.34
C SER A 288 9.11 8.62 8.19
N GLN A 289 10.10 9.52 8.11
CA GLN A 289 10.22 10.44 6.99
C GLN A 289 10.52 9.71 5.67
N VAL A 290 11.40 8.72 5.70
CA VAL A 290 11.71 7.86 4.54
C VAL A 290 10.48 7.05 4.12
N PHE A 291 9.75 6.46 5.07
CA PHE A 291 8.51 5.75 4.77
C PHE A 291 7.46 6.67 4.13
N GLY A 292 7.38 7.93 4.57
CA GLY A 292 6.47 8.93 4.01
C GLY A 292 6.82 9.29 2.57
N ALA A 293 8.11 9.33 2.24
CA ALA A 293 8.60 9.51 0.88
C ALA A 293 8.22 8.29 0.00
N ILE A 294 8.47 7.08 0.49
CA ILE A 294 8.18 5.84 -0.25
C ILE A 294 6.68 5.75 -0.58
N ILE A 295 5.81 5.93 0.42
CA ILE A 295 4.35 5.85 0.23
C ILE A 295 3.89 6.84 -0.84
N SER A 296 4.28 8.10 -0.71
CA SER A 296 3.82 9.15 -1.61
C SER A 296 4.34 8.96 -3.04
N ILE A 297 5.63 8.60 -3.21
CA ILE A 297 6.23 8.41 -4.53
C ILE A 297 5.62 7.18 -5.21
N VAL A 298 5.53 6.05 -4.52
CA VAL A 298 4.95 4.81 -5.09
C VAL A 298 3.48 5.04 -5.44
N SER A 299 2.68 5.60 -4.54
CA SER A 299 1.26 5.86 -4.81
C SER A 299 1.05 6.83 -5.97
N CYS A 300 1.86 7.88 -6.08
CA CYS A 300 1.74 8.81 -7.19
C CYS A 300 2.22 8.21 -8.52
N ALA A 301 3.27 7.40 -8.51
CA ALA A 301 3.75 6.70 -9.70
C ALA A 301 2.71 5.74 -10.27
N TRP A 302 2.05 4.97 -9.41
CA TRP A 302 0.96 4.08 -9.81
C TRP A 302 -0.29 4.83 -10.27
N GLY A 303 -0.59 5.98 -9.65
CA GLY A 303 -1.67 6.86 -10.10
C GLY A 303 -1.46 7.41 -11.51
N ILE A 304 -0.30 8.00 -11.81
CA ILE A 304 -0.01 8.60 -13.13
C ILE A 304 0.16 7.54 -14.24
N THR A 305 0.54 6.31 -13.90
CA THR A 305 0.66 5.20 -14.86
C THR A 305 -0.62 4.36 -14.96
N THR A 306 -1.73 4.86 -14.44
CA THR A 306 -3.03 4.20 -14.53
C THR A 306 -3.58 4.25 -15.96
N SER A 307 -4.20 3.16 -16.41
CA SER A 307 -4.87 3.08 -17.71
C SER A 307 -6.07 2.15 -17.60
N GLY A 308 -7.06 2.27 -18.48
CA GLY A 308 -8.21 1.36 -18.53
C GLY A 308 -9.43 1.79 -17.71
N GLY A 309 -9.72 3.09 -17.67
CA GLY A 309 -10.96 3.61 -17.09
C GLY A 309 -11.06 3.43 -15.56
N ALA A 310 -12.28 3.45 -15.03
CA ALA A 310 -12.55 3.31 -13.59
C ALA A 310 -12.02 1.99 -12.99
N LYS A 311 -12.06 0.89 -13.77
CA LYS A 311 -11.51 -0.40 -13.33
C LYS A 311 -10.00 -0.32 -13.12
N GLY A 312 -9.28 0.31 -14.05
CA GLY A 312 -7.84 0.52 -13.96
C GLY A 312 -7.42 1.36 -12.76
N VAL A 313 -8.25 2.35 -12.36
CA VAL A 313 -8.02 3.15 -11.14
C VAL A 313 -8.07 2.29 -9.90
N GLY A 314 -9.06 1.40 -9.78
CA GLY A 314 -9.17 0.45 -8.67
C GLY A 314 -7.96 -0.49 -8.58
N GLU A 315 -7.58 -1.12 -9.69
CA GLU A 315 -6.42 -2.03 -9.75
C GLU A 315 -5.08 -1.33 -9.45
N SER A 316 -4.91 -0.10 -9.92
CA SER A 316 -3.70 0.68 -9.66
C SER A 316 -3.63 1.15 -8.22
N THR A 317 -4.79 1.46 -7.61
CA THR A 317 -4.88 1.83 -6.20
C THR A 317 -4.47 0.68 -5.28
N THR A 318 -5.00 -0.52 -5.50
CA THR A 318 -4.64 -1.68 -4.66
C THR A 318 -3.18 -2.08 -4.86
N SER A 319 -2.70 -2.10 -6.10
CA SER A 319 -1.30 -2.41 -6.41
C SER A 319 -0.34 -1.39 -5.79
N ALA A 320 -0.69 -0.11 -5.79
CA ALA A 320 0.10 0.95 -5.17
C ALA A 320 0.29 0.71 -3.66
N VAL A 321 -0.77 0.33 -2.95
CA VAL A 321 -0.70 0.06 -1.51
C VAL A 321 0.21 -1.14 -1.24
N VAL A 322 -0.01 -2.25 -1.95
CA VAL A 322 0.79 -3.48 -1.75
C VAL A 322 2.28 -3.20 -1.98
N ILE A 323 2.62 -2.50 -3.06
CA ILE A 323 4.03 -2.19 -3.38
C ILE A 323 4.62 -1.19 -2.38
N SER A 324 3.82 -0.24 -1.89
CA SER A 324 4.25 0.68 -0.83
C SER A 324 4.56 -0.09 0.45
N LEU A 325 3.73 -1.07 0.84
CA LEU A 325 3.95 -1.89 2.02
C LEU A 325 5.22 -2.75 1.91
N VAL A 326 5.43 -3.39 0.76
CA VAL A 326 6.67 -4.14 0.50
C VAL A 326 7.88 -3.21 0.54
N GLY A 327 7.79 -2.02 -0.06
CA GLY A 327 8.84 -1.00 -0.02
C GLY A 327 9.15 -0.51 1.39
N ILE A 328 8.13 -0.33 2.24
CA ILE A 328 8.29 0.04 3.66
C ILE A 328 9.07 -1.05 4.40
N PHE A 329 8.72 -2.33 4.25
CA PHE A 329 9.44 -3.41 4.94
C PHE A 329 10.89 -3.55 4.50
N ILE A 330 11.17 -3.41 3.19
CA ILE A 330 12.55 -3.43 2.67
C ILE A 330 13.35 -2.24 3.23
N ALA A 331 12.75 -1.05 3.23
CA ALA A 331 13.39 0.15 3.75
C ALA A 331 13.60 0.06 5.26
N ASP A 332 12.64 -0.49 6.01
CA ASP A 332 12.75 -0.69 7.44
C ASP A 332 13.92 -1.60 7.79
N PHE A 333 14.00 -2.78 7.14
CA PHE A 333 15.15 -3.67 7.29
C PHE A 333 16.48 -2.97 6.97
N THR A 334 16.54 -2.25 5.85
CA THR A 334 17.77 -1.56 5.42
C THR A 334 18.20 -0.47 6.41
N LEU A 335 17.24 0.34 6.90
CA LEU A 335 17.51 1.41 7.87
C LEU A 335 17.80 0.86 9.27
N SER A 336 17.14 -0.23 9.68
CA SER A 336 17.42 -0.92 10.94
C SER A 336 18.84 -1.47 10.94
N CYS A 337 19.28 -2.11 9.85
CA CYS A 337 20.67 -2.49 9.66
C CYS A 337 21.57 -1.26 9.77
N PHE A 338 21.35 -0.22 8.96
CA PHE A 338 22.22 0.96 8.97
C PHE A 338 22.35 1.65 10.35
N PHE A 339 21.26 1.80 11.10
CA PHE A 339 21.29 2.50 12.39
C PHE A 339 21.76 1.64 13.57
N PHE A 340 21.46 0.33 13.58
CA PHE A 340 21.72 -0.53 14.75
C PHE A 340 22.89 -1.52 14.56
N GLN A 341 23.45 -1.65 13.35
CA GLN A 341 24.59 -2.53 13.09
C GLN A 341 25.86 -2.07 13.81
N GLY A 342 25.98 -0.79 14.16
CA GLY A 342 27.04 -0.27 15.04
C GLY A 342 26.99 -0.79 16.49
N ALA A 343 25.89 -1.38 16.95
CA ALA A 343 25.85 -2.06 18.26
C ALA A 343 26.45 -3.48 18.21
N GLY A 344 26.57 -4.08 17.03
CA GLY A 344 27.14 -5.41 16.83
C GLY A 344 28.67 -5.44 16.80
N ASP A 345 29.31 -4.35 16.40
CA ASP A 345 30.78 -4.25 16.35
C ASP A 345 31.42 -4.29 17.74
N SER A 346 30.71 -3.84 18.79
CA SER A 346 31.16 -4.02 20.18
C SER A 346 31.17 -5.49 20.62
N LEU A 347 30.31 -6.34 20.04
CA LEU A 347 30.30 -7.78 20.32
C LEU A 347 31.39 -8.50 19.52
N LYS A 348 31.66 -8.03 18.30
CA LYS A 348 32.73 -8.55 17.44
C LYS A 348 34.14 -8.21 17.94
N ASN A 349 34.28 -7.10 18.66
CA ASN A 349 35.54 -6.70 19.31
C ASN A 349 35.73 -7.30 20.72
N CYS A 350 34.69 -7.92 21.28
CA CYS A 350 34.74 -8.61 22.59
C CYS A 350 34.88 -10.14 22.47
N MET A 351 34.90 -10.68 21.25
CA MET A 351 35.02 -12.12 20.97
C MET A 351 36.34 -12.41 20.26
#